data_AF-A0A7C9LI72-F1
#
_entry.id   AF-A0A7C9LI72-F1
#
_cell.length_a   1.000
_cell.length_b   1.000
_cell.length_c   1.000
_cell.angle_alpha   90.00
_cell.angle_beta   90.00
_cell.angle_gamma   90.00
#
_symmetry.space_group_name_H-M   'P 1'
#
loop_
_entity.id
_entity.type
_entity.pdbx_description
1 polymer ?
#
loop_
_entity_poly.entity_id
_entity_poly.type
_entity_poly.pdbx_seq_one_letter_code
_entity_poly.pdbx_strand_id
1 'polypeptide(L)'
;MSADASAIVLRVRGFEPGDAEAVAALLEALGYPCTVVEAKARIAQFREEARQFLLIADRDGAPAGLAAMKLNYSLTRGADVARLTALVVAEDSYGQGIGRRLLREMETLARRNGAIRLEVTSNPSRTGAHAFYHACGYSDGSRHFVKLLGD
;
A
#
# COMPACT_ATOMS: atom_id res chain seq x y z
N MET A 1 -8.22 5.43 41.55
CA MET A 1 -7.23 5.32 40.45
C MET A 1 -7.62 4.14 39.58
N SER A 2 -8.33 4.41 38.49
CA SER A 2 -8.54 3.45 37.40
C SER A 2 -7.94 4.10 36.18
N ALA A 3 -6.87 3.52 35.65
CA ALA A 3 -6.32 3.94 34.37
C ALA A 3 -7.40 3.65 33.30
N ASP A 4 -7.87 4.70 32.66
CA ASP A 4 -8.75 4.60 31.51
C ASP A 4 -7.97 3.90 30.39
N ALA A 5 -8.41 2.70 30.00
CA ALA A 5 -7.80 1.97 28.91
C ALA A 5 -8.19 2.67 27.61
N SER A 6 -7.42 3.70 27.24
CA SER A 6 -7.59 4.42 25.98
C SER A 6 -7.61 3.42 24.84
N ALA A 7 -8.75 3.29 24.16
CA ALA A 7 -8.90 2.39 23.02
C ALA A 7 -7.91 2.80 21.93
N ILE A 8 -7.11 1.85 21.44
CA ILE A 8 -6.19 2.05 20.33
C ILE A 8 -7.00 2.53 19.11
N VAL A 9 -6.66 3.71 18.57
CA VAL A 9 -7.36 4.27 17.42
C VAL A 9 -6.54 4.02 16.16
N LEU A 10 -7.04 3.12 15.30
CA LEU A 10 -6.50 2.90 13.96
C LEU A 10 -7.28 3.74 12.94
N ARG A 11 -6.59 4.69 12.30
CA ARG A 11 -7.14 5.51 11.21
C ARG A 11 -6.42 5.19 9.90
N VAL A 12 -7.16 5.13 8.81
CA VAL A 12 -6.56 5.16 7.47
C VAL A 12 -6.83 6.53 6.88
N ARG A 13 -5.77 7.22 6.46
CA ARG A 13 -5.81 8.60 5.98
C ARG A 13 -5.00 8.77 4.71
N GLY A 14 -5.26 9.86 4.00
CA GLY A 14 -4.36 10.35 2.96
C GLY A 14 -3.00 10.69 3.57
N PHE A 15 -1.99 10.66 2.71
CA PHE A 15 -0.64 11.07 3.05
C PHE A 15 -0.49 12.59 2.97
N GLU A 16 0.46 13.12 3.73
CA GLU A 16 0.85 14.53 3.75
C GLU A 16 2.36 14.68 3.50
N PRO A 17 2.84 15.86 3.06
CA PRO A 17 4.28 16.09 2.89
C PRO A 17 5.12 15.81 4.14
N GLY A 18 4.52 15.90 5.34
CA GLY A 18 5.16 15.58 6.61
C GLY A 18 5.39 14.08 6.86
N ASP A 19 4.72 13.19 6.11
CA ASP A 19 4.86 11.74 6.27
C ASP A 19 6.16 11.17 5.66
N ALA A 20 7.03 12.01 5.10
CA ALA A 20 8.20 11.56 4.34
C ALA A 20 9.16 10.65 5.13
N GLU A 21 9.38 10.94 6.42
CA GLU A 21 10.22 10.11 7.29
C GLU A 21 9.59 8.72 7.51
N ALA A 22 8.29 8.68 7.82
CA ALA A 22 7.55 7.43 7.98
C ALA A 22 7.50 6.61 6.68
N VAL A 23 7.30 7.27 5.54
CA VAL A 23 7.32 6.59 4.23
C VAL A 23 8.69 6.01 3.94
N ALA A 24 9.78 6.73 4.22
CA ALA A 24 11.13 6.20 4.05
C ALA A 24 11.36 4.94 4.92
N ALA A 25 11.00 5.00 6.20
CA ALA A 25 11.13 3.86 7.13
C ALA A 25 10.29 2.65 6.71
N LEU A 26 9.03 2.87 6.31
CA LEU A 26 8.14 1.80 5.85
C LEU A 26 8.62 1.18 4.53
N LEU A 27 9.17 1.98 3.61
CA LEU A 27 9.75 1.47 2.36
C LEU A 27 11.04 0.68 2.61
N GLU A 28 11.86 1.08 3.58
CA GLU A 28 12.99 0.28 4.04
C GLU A 28 12.55 -1.08 4.58
N ALA A 29 11.53 -1.12 5.46
CA ALA A 29 10.94 -2.37 5.96
C ALA A 29 10.34 -3.23 4.82
N LEU A 30 9.85 -2.60 3.75
CA LEU A 30 9.38 -3.30 2.55
C LEU A 30 10.53 -3.82 1.67
N GLY A 31 11.78 -3.42 1.91
CA GLY A 31 12.96 -3.79 1.13
C GLY A 31 13.27 -2.87 -0.05
N TYR A 32 12.78 -1.62 -0.02
CA TYR A 32 13.00 -0.59 -1.03
C TYR A 32 13.48 0.72 -0.39
N PRO A 33 14.67 0.72 0.25
CA PRO A 33 15.15 1.88 1.00
C PRO A 33 15.24 3.13 0.12
N CYS A 34 14.96 4.28 0.73
CA CYS A 34 15.18 5.60 0.13
C CYS A 34 15.43 6.63 1.22
N THR A 35 16.05 7.74 0.83
CA THR A 35 16.21 8.91 1.69
C THR A 35 14.87 9.61 1.93
N VAL A 36 14.79 10.43 2.99
CA VAL A 36 13.61 11.26 3.29
C VAL A 36 13.32 12.25 2.15
N VAL A 37 14.36 12.77 1.48
CA VAL A 37 14.22 13.67 0.33
C VAL A 37 13.56 12.95 -0.85
N GLU A 38 13.99 11.73 -1.15
CA GLU A 38 13.35 10.90 -2.19
C GLU A 38 11.92 10.51 -1.82
N ALA A 39 11.66 10.17 -0.56
CA ALA A 39 10.31 9.88 -0.07
C ALA A 39 9.39 11.09 -0.26
N LYS A 40 9.86 12.30 0.08
CA LYS A 40 9.12 13.56 -0.13
C LYS A 40 8.82 13.81 -1.61
N ALA A 41 9.77 13.55 -2.51
CA ALA A 41 9.57 13.67 -3.95
C ALA A 41 8.55 12.65 -4.48
N ARG A 42 8.61 11.39 -4.02
CA ARG A 42 7.63 10.34 -4.36
C ARG A 42 6.24 10.71 -3.87
N ILE A 43 6.13 11.21 -2.64
CA ILE A 43 4.89 11.76 -2.08
C ILE A 43 4.33 12.87 -2.97
N ALA A 44 5.14 13.84 -3.40
CA ALA A 44 4.69 14.91 -4.28
C ALA A 44 4.10 14.37 -5.61
N GLN A 45 4.77 13.38 -6.22
CA GLN A 45 4.27 12.71 -7.43
C GLN A 45 2.87 12.11 -7.24
N PHE A 46 2.61 11.46 -6.10
CA PHE A 46 1.28 10.91 -5.79
C PHE A 46 0.22 12.00 -5.58
N ARG A 47 0.59 13.23 -5.19
CA ARG A 47 -0.39 14.33 -5.02
C ARG A 47 -0.84 14.91 -6.35
N GLU A 48 0.07 14.93 -7.31
CA GLU A 48 -0.14 15.53 -8.63
C GLU A 48 -0.81 14.57 -9.61
N GLU A 49 -0.80 13.26 -9.33
CA GLU A 49 -1.37 12.23 -10.19
C GLU A 49 -2.72 11.71 -9.65
N ALA A 50 -3.82 12.16 -10.26
CA ALA A 50 -5.18 11.79 -9.87
C ALA A 50 -5.49 10.29 -9.98
N ARG A 51 -4.70 9.53 -10.75
CA ARG A 51 -4.87 8.06 -10.91
C ARG A 51 -3.97 7.25 -9.99
N GLN A 52 -3.28 7.90 -9.05
CA GLN A 52 -2.44 7.27 -8.04
C GLN A 52 -2.97 7.56 -6.65
N PHE A 53 -2.86 6.57 -5.77
CA PHE A 53 -3.39 6.63 -4.41
C PHE A 53 -2.33 6.12 -3.45
N LEU A 54 -2.06 6.88 -2.40
CA LEU A 54 -1.23 6.48 -1.28
C LEU A 54 -2.05 6.69 0.00
N LEU A 55 -2.07 5.69 0.87
CA LEU A 55 -2.75 5.76 2.16
C LEU A 55 -1.77 5.39 3.27
N ILE A 56 -1.89 6.09 4.40
CA ILE A 56 -1.18 5.80 5.63
C ILE A 56 -2.17 5.21 6.63
N ALA A 57 -1.78 4.10 7.26
CA ALA A 57 -2.40 3.62 8.48
C ALA A 57 -1.71 4.30 9.66
N ASP A 58 -2.48 5.07 10.41
CA ASP A 58 -2.06 5.84 11.57
C ASP A 58 -2.63 5.16 12.82
N ARG A 59 -1.75 4.74 13.72
CA ARG A 59 -2.10 4.10 14.99
C ARG A 59 -1.65 5.04 16.11
N ASP A 60 -2.61 5.60 16.82
CA ASP A 60 -2.36 6.50 17.95
C ASP A 60 -1.45 7.71 17.61
N GLY A 61 -1.57 8.24 16.39
CA GLY A 61 -0.77 9.38 15.91
C GLY A 61 0.55 8.99 15.25
N ALA A 62 0.87 7.69 15.18
CA ALA A 62 2.09 7.18 14.58
C ALA A 62 1.78 6.38 13.29
N PRO A 63 2.42 6.69 12.15
CA PRO A 63 2.32 5.86 10.95
C PRO A 63 2.81 4.42 11.20
N ALA A 64 1.90 3.46 11.06
CA ALA A 64 2.11 2.04 11.31
C ALA A 64 2.01 1.18 10.03
N GLY A 65 1.71 1.78 8.89
CA GLY A 65 1.69 1.09 7.61
C GLY A 65 1.34 2.01 6.46
N LEU A 66 1.61 1.57 5.23
CA LEU A 66 1.20 2.27 4.03
C LEU A 66 0.71 1.30 2.97
N ALA A 67 -0.12 1.82 2.07
CA ALA A 67 -0.48 1.16 0.83
C ALA A 67 -0.42 2.17 -0.31
N ALA A 68 0.07 1.75 -1.48
CA ALA A 68 0.11 2.54 -2.69
C ALA A 68 -0.50 1.78 -3.87
N MET A 69 -1.26 2.47 -4.71
CA MET A 69 -1.99 1.90 -5.83
C MET A 69 -2.02 2.86 -7.02
N LYS A 70 -2.09 2.32 -8.23
CA LYS A 70 -2.38 3.09 -9.46
C LYS A 70 -3.48 2.46 -10.30
N LEU A 71 -4.23 3.28 -11.03
CA LEU A 71 -5.24 2.85 -11.99
C LEU A 71 -4.68 2.90 -13.42
N ASN A 72 -4.76 1.78 -14.14
CA ASN A 72 -4.33 1.71 -15.54
C ASN A 72 -5.46 1.19 -16.42
N TYR A 73 -5.73 1.88 -17.53
CA TYR A 73 -6.67 1.37 -18.52
C TYR A 73 -6.11 0.11 -19.17
N SER A 74 -6.90 -0.96 -19.18
CA SER A 74 -6.54 -2.23 -19.81
C SER A 74 -7.27 -2.39 -21.13
N LEU A 75 -6.55 -2.26 -22.24
CA LEU A 75 -7.11 -2.43 -23.59
C LEU A 75 -7.75 -3.82 -23.77
N THR A 76 -7.11 -4.87 -23.27
CA THR A 76 -7.60 -6.25 -23.37
C THR A 76 -8.85 -6.53 -22.53
N ARG A 77 -9.22 -5.60 -21.65
CA ARG A 77 -10.40 -5.72 -20.78
C ARG A 77 -11.44 -4.64 -21.03
N GLY A 78 -11.10 -3.61 -21.78
CA GLY A 78 -11.98 -2.46 -22.02
C GLY A 78 -12.32 -1.68 -20.75
N ALA A 79 -11.50 -1.75 -19.70
CA ALA A 79 -11.79 -1.15 -18.39
C ALA A 79 -10.50 -0.88 -17.59
N ASP A 80 -10.63 -0.06 -16.55
CA ASP A 80 -9.53 0.20 -15.63
C ASP A 80 -9.21 -1.02 -14.74
N VAL A 81 -7.92 -1.23 -14.53
CA VAL A 81 -7.36 -2.20 -13.59
C VAL A 81 -6.52 -1.45 -12.58
N ALA A 82 -6.81 -1.67 -11.30
CA ALA A 82 -5.99 -1.16 -10.23
C ALA A 82 -4.80 -2.10 -9.99
N ARG A 83 -3.63 -1.52 -9.70
CA ARG A 83 -2.45 -2.28 -9.27
C ARG A 83 -1.91 -1.71 -7.98
N LEU A 84 -1.85 -2.54 -6.96
CA LEU A 84 -1.14 -2.27 -5.72
C LEU A 84 0.36 -2.28 -6.02
N THR A 85 1.05 -1.17 -5.76
CA THR A 85 2.49 -1.01 -5.99
C THR A 85 3.30 -1.13 -4.71
N ALA A 86 2.67 -0.90 -3.55
CA ALA A 86 3.26 -1.15 -2.24
C ALA A 86 2.17 -1.48 -1.22
N LEU A 87 2.48 -2.38 -0.29
CA LEU A 87 1.71 -2.61 0.94
C LEU A 87 2.69 -3.10 2.01
N VAL A 88 2.78 -2.36 3.10
CA VAL A 88 3.67 -2.68 4.22
C VAL A 88 3.04 -2.22 5.53
N VAL A 89 3.30 -2.96 6.58
CA VAL A 89 2.96 -2.62 7.97
C VAL A 89 4.27 -2.62 8.74
N ALA A 90 4.42 -1.72 9.70
CA ALA A 90 5.56 -1.73 10.60
C ALA A 90 5.61 -3.07 11.36
N GLU A 91 6.80 -3.63 11.57
CA GLU A 91 6.96 -4.98 12.15
C GLU A 91 6.37 -5.08 13.55
N ASP A 92 6.49 -4.01 14.35
CA ASP A 92 5.91 -3.87 15.70
C ASP A 92 4.37 -3.85 15.72
N SER A 93 3.75 -3.77 14.54
CA SER A 93 2.32 -3.61 14.33
C SER A 93 1.69 -4.78 13.56
N TYR A 94 2.44 -5.86 13.34
CA TYR A 94 1.93 -7.10 12.74
C TYR A 94 0.87 -7.78 13.60
N GLY A 95 0.00 -8.57 12.95
CA GLY A 95 -1.08 -9.31 13.60
C GLY A 95 -2.27 -8.46 14.05
N GLN A 96 -2.22 -7.13 13.94
CA GLN A 96 -3.27 -6.22 14.42
C GLN A 96 -4.31 -5.84 13.36
N GLY A 97 -4.32 -6.53 12.21
CA GLY A 97 -5.28 -6.29 11.14
C GLY A 97 -5.04 -5.04 10.28
N ILE A 98 -3.97 -4.27 10.53
CA ILE A 98 -3.64 -3.04 9.78
C ILE A 98 -3.54 -3.28 8.27
N GLY A 99 -2.79 -4.32 7.86
CA GLY A 99 -2.64 -4.66 6.44
C GLY A 99 -3.97 -4.99 5.76
N ARG A 100 -4.87 -5.72 6.46
CA ARG A 100 -6.23 -6.00 5.96
C ARG A 100 -7.06 -4.73 5.84
N ARG A 101 -6.91 -3.79 6.79
CA ARG A 101 -7.63 -2.52 6.74
C ARG A 101 -7.17 -1.68 5.55
N LEU A 102 -5.86 -1.50 5.37
CA LEU A 102 -5.28 -0.80 4.22
C LEU A 102 -5.74 -1.41 2.88
N LEU A 103 -5.68 -2.74 2.77
CA LEU A 103 -6.08 -3.43 1.54
C LEU A 103 -7.56 -3.21 1.21
N ARG A 104 -8.45 -3.29 2.21
CA ARG A 104 -9.89 -3.02 2.03
C ARG A 104 -10.18 -1.58 1.60
N GLU A 105 -9.46 -0.61 2.12
CA GLU A 105 -9.60 0.79 1.69
C GLU A 105 -9.13 0.95 0.24
N MET A 106 -8.03 0.29 -0.16
CA MET A 106 -7.56 0.29 -1.55
C MET A 106 -8.54 -0.39 -2.51
N GLU A 107 -9.12 -1.52 -2.14
CA GLU A 107 -10.17 -2.16 -2.92
C GLU A 107 -11.40 -1.24 -3.07
N THR A 108 -11.78 -0.53 -2.01
CA THR A 108 -12.89 0.43 -2.03
C THR A 108 -12.61 1.58 -2.97
N LEU A 109 -11.40 2.16 -2.90
CA LEU A 109 -10.95 3.20 -3.84
C LEU A 109 -10.92 2.70 -5.28
N ALA A 110 -10.41 1.50 -5.52
CA ALA A 110 -10.38 0.89 -6.85
C ALA A 110 -11.80 0.77 -7.44
N ARG A 111 -12.75 0.19 -6.67
CA ARG A 111 -14.14 0.04 -7.11
C ARG A 111 -14.82 1.39 -7.36
N ARG A 112 -14.62 2.38 -6.48
CA ARG A 112 -15.18 3.74 -6.62
C ARG A 112 -14.70 4.44 -7.89
N ASN A 113 -13.48 4.14 -8.34
CA ASN A 113 -12.92 4.67 -9.58
C ASN A 113 -13.15 3.76 -10.79
N GLY A 114 -14.09 2.82 -10.71
CA GLY A 114 -14.49 1.98 -11.85
C GLY A 114 -13.51 0.87 -12.22
N ALA A 115 -12.51 0.58 -11.38
CA ALA A 115 -11.59 -0.52 -11.65
C ALA A 115 -12.30 -1.87 -11.47
N ILE A 116 -12.19 -2.75 -12.47
CA ILE A 116 -12.86 -4.06 -12.47
C ILE A 116 -12.10 -5.14 -11.69
N ARG A 117 -10.87 -4.82 -11.24
CA ARG A 117 -10.03 -5.68 -10.40
C ARG A 117 -8.92 -4.87 -9.73
N LEU A 118 -8.31 -5.46 -8.70
CA LEU A 118 -7.06 -5.01 -8.09
C LEU A 118 -6.01 -6.12 -8.19
N GLU A 119 -4.86 -5.81 -8.77
CA GLU A 119 -3.73 -6.73 -8.96
C GLU A 119 -2.59 -6.38 -8.02
N VAL A 120 -1.81 -7.38 -7.61
CA VAL A 120 -0.56 -7.19 -6.87
C VAL A 120 0.52 -8.11 -7.44
N THR A 121 1.75 -7.61 -7.48
CA THR A 121 2.93 -8.43 -7.79
C THR A 121 3.72 -8.62 -6.51
N SER A 122 4.06 -9.87 -6.19
CA SER A 122 4.88 -10.22 -5.03
C SER A 122 6.02 -11.14 -5.48
N ASN A 123 7.21 -10.94 -4.92
CA ASN A 123 8.35 -11.80 -5.22
C ASN A 123 8.05 -13.24 -4.77
N PRO A 124 8.40 -14.28 -5.55
CA PRO A 124 8.22 -15.68 -5.18
C PRO A 124 8.67 -16.06 -3.75
N SER A 125 9.73 -15.41 -3.23
CA SER A 125 10.24 -15.66 -1.88
C SER A 125 9.35 -15.14 -0.74
N ARG A 126 8.38 -14.24 -1.02
CA ARG A 126 7.50 -13.62 -0.01
C ARG A 126 6.28 -14.49 0.29
N THR A 127 6.52 -15.72 0.73
CA THR A 127 5.46 -16.70 1.03
C THR A 127 4.43 -16.20 2.04
N GLY A 128 4.85 -15.42 3.05
CA GLY A 128 3.95 -14.77 4.01
C GLY A 128 3.00 -13.76 3.36
N ALA A 129 3.48 -12.98 2.38
CA ALA A 129 2.63 -12.06 1.63
C ALA A 129 1.62 -12.82 0.76
N HIS A 130 2.02 -13.93 0.12
CA HIS A 130 1.10 -14.76 -0.66
C HIS A 130 -0.02 -15.34 0.22
N ALA A 131 0.33 -15.91 1.38
CA ALA A 131 -0.65 -16.41 2.34
C ALA A 131 -1.60 -15.29 2.81
N PHE A 132 -1.07 -14.09 3.05
CA PHE A 132 -1.88 -12.91 3.39
C PHE A 132 -2.88 -12.55 2.28
N TYR A 133 -2.43 -12.47 1.02
CA TYR A 133 -3.30 -12.12 -0.11
C TYR A 133 -4.37 -13.20 -0.36
N HIS A 134 -4.01 -14.49 -0.31
CA HIS A 134 -4.99 -15.58 -0.38
C HIS A 134 -6.04 -15.49 0.72
N ALA A 135 -5.61 -15.22 1.96
CA ALA A 135 -6.53 -15.01 3.08
C ALA A 135 -7.37 -13.72 2.95
N CYS A 136 -7.09 -12.86 1.98
CA CYS A 136 -7.91 -11.70 1.61
C CYS A 136 -8.73 -11.93 0.34
N GLY A 137 -8.75 -13.15 -0.21
CA GLY A 137 -9.56 -13.51 -1.39
C GLY A 137 -8.86 -13.30 -2.73
N TYR A 138 -7.56 -13.01 -2.73
CA TYR A 138 -6.77 -12.94 -3.97
C TYR A 138 -6.44 -14.36 -4.45
N SER A 139 -6.52 -14.55 -5.76
CA SER A 139 -6.11 -15.78 -6.44
C SER A 139 -4.79 -15.57 -7.17
N ASP A 140 -4.09 -16.66 -7.47
CA ASP A 140 -2.88 -16.61 -8.28
C ASP A 140 -3.14 -16.02 -9.66
N GLY A 141 -2.15 -15.27 -10.15
CA GLY A 141 -2.18 -14.62 -11.45
C GLY A 141 -1.20 -15.24 -12.44
N SER A 142 -0.96 -14.50 -13.51
CA SER A 142 0.04 -14.86 -14.53
C SER A 142 1.47 -14.62 -14.05
N ARG A 143 2.43 -15.20 -14.78
CA ARG A 143 3.86 -14.95 -14.56
C ARG A 143 4.22 -13.48 -14.80
N HIS A 144 5.09 -12.93 -13.96
CA HIS A 144 5.65 -11.60 -14.10
C HIS A 144 7.02 -11.67 -14.78
N PHE A 145 7.18 -10.97 -15.92
CA PHE A 145 8.45 -10.88 -16.65
C PHE A 145 8.99 -9.45 -16.52
N VAL A 146 10.30 -9.33 -16.31
CA VAL A 146 10.99 -8.05 -16.15
C VAL A 146 12.19 -8.01 -17.08
N LYS A 147 12.34 -6.92 -17.83
CA LYS A 147 13.54 -6.56 -18.58
C LYS A 147 13.90 -5.13 -18.19
N LEU A 148 15.13 -4.90 -17.75
CA LEU A 148 15.62 -3.54 -17.49
C LEU A 148 15.76 -2.79 -18.82
N LEU A 149 15.34 -1.54 -18.83
CA LEU A 149 15.44 -0.65 -19.99
C LEU A 149 16.44 0.45 -19.65
N GLY A 150 17.42 0.64 -20.54
CA GLY A 150 18.54 1.56 -20.33
C GLY A 150 19.83 0.79 -20.08
N ASP A 151 20.69 0.82 -21.10
CA ASP A 151 22.16 0.81 -20.95
C ASP A 151 22.63 2.26 -21.10
#